data_AF-A0A535LD44-F1
#
_entry.id   AF-A0A535LD44-F1
#
_cell.length_a   1.000
_cell.length_b   1.000
_cell.length_c   1.000
_cell.angle_alpha   90.00
_cell.angle_beta   90.00
_cell.angle_gamma   90.00
#
_symmetry.space_group_name_H-M   'P 1'
#
loop_
_entity.id
_entity.type
_entity.pdbx_description
1 polymer ?
#
loop_
_entity_poly.entity_id
_entity_poly.type
_entity_poly.pdbx_seq_one_letter_code
_entity_poly.pdbx_strand_id
1 'polypeptide(L)'
;LNDSSPAAQRYYQSLVSLVRQGPLHVVATGQVPLNEAFNGTLEADLQRAEYVALPITLLMLVLIFAAVVAAALPLSVGLLAIVGGVGGTLFLARFTDVSQYAINVVTLIGLAVAIDYSLFVVNRFRDELAAGASREDAIAITMSTAGRAITFSGVTVAIGLSAMLFYQGTFLASMGAAGAIVVGIAVVYGLTFLPAVLAVLGPHVDRFRVPYLGRRRPEGTGAWHTMALWVMRRPLVVLVPALAVLLLAGSPFLQLRLANADVDALPPSNEARQGYDTLLRDFPGQDQTTVEAVVYYPSGSPLTSDHVGDIYDLSRRLAQLPNVLRVQSIVNIDPSYSKADYERLFGQPVAELAPTLQQALSLTTGQHLTVLYVVTNKEYTSDEARSLVRAVRREHIPDGQVLATGATAFDLDIVDFVLSKTPTAISAVILITYIVLFLLTGSVVLPLKAVITNLFSISASFGALVFIFQQGHLSDLLGFTPQSIDPSIPVILFSIVFGMSMDYEVLLISRIQEEYRRTGDNQSGVALGLEKSGRLITGAAAIMCAVFLAFGLAQVVIIKSIGIGLAVAILIDATVVRILIVPSVMRILGRANWWAPRPLALLHARIGAGDMRPVAQQAPSPS
;
A
#
# COMPACT_ATOMS: atom_id res chain seq x y z
N LEU A 1 -33.49 5.55 -8.09
CA LEU A 1 -32.68 4.90 -7.03
C LEU A 1 -32.61 5.88 -5.88
N ASN A 2 -33.53 5.79 -4.90
CA ASN A 2 -33.73 6.83 -3.86
C ASN A 2 -33.00 6.56 -2.54
N ASP A 3 -32.36 5.39 -2.38
CA ASP A 3 -31.74 4.99 -1.13
C ASP A 3 -30.21 4.95 -1.22
N SER A 4 -29.54 5.27 -0.11
CA SER A 4 -28.09 5.16 0.01
C SER A 4 -27.64 3.69 0.04
N SER A 5 -26.40 3.42 -0.39
CA SER A 5 -25.81 2.06 -0.40
C SER A 5 -25.97 1.29 0.93
N PRO A 6 -25.85 1.91 2.13
CA PRO A 6 -26.08 1.22 3.40
C PRO A 6 -27.55 0.86 3.69
N ALA A 7 -28.52 1.59 3.12
CA ALA A 7 -29.93 1.23 3.20
C ALA A 7 -30.23 0.04 2.27
N ALA A 8 -29.66 0.05 1.05
CA ALA A 8 -29.78 -1.05 0.09
C ALA A 8 -29.26 -2.40 0.64
N GLN A 9 -28.12 -2.41 1.35
CA GLN A 9 -27.58 -3.61 2.00
C GLN A 9 -28.54 -4.21 3.03
N ARG A 10 -29.21 -3.38 3.84
CA ARG A 10 -30.20 -3.87 4.82
C ARG A 10 -31.40 -4.55 4.15
N TYR A 11 -31.82 -4.05 2.99
CA TYR A 11 -32.85 -4.71 2.19
C TYR A 11 -32.38 -6.04 1.62
N TYR A 12 -31.13 -6.13 1.15
CA TYR A 12 -30.60 -7.36 0.60
C TYR A 12 -30.64 -8.53 1.61
N GLN A 13 -30.12 -8.34 2.83
CA GLN A 13 -30.17 -9.40 3.85
C GLN A 13 -31.62 -9.82 4.18
N SER A 14 -32.52 -8.85 4.26
CA SER A 14 -33.95 -9.11 4.48
C SER A 14 -34.55 -9.91 3.32
N LEU A 15 -34.24 -9.56 2.07
CA LEU A 15 -34.72 -10.24 0.87
C LEU A 15 -34.19 -11.67 0.77
N VAL A 16 -32.90 -11.88 1.01
CA VAL A 16 -32.30 -13.23 1.01
C VAL A 16 -32.94 -14.12 2.06
N SER A 17 -33.25 -13.59 3.26
CA SER A 17 -33.92 -14.38 4.31
C SER A 17 -35.34 -14.82 3.94
N LEU A 18 -35.99 -14.15 2.99
CA LEU A 18 -37.31 -14.52 2.47
C LEU A 18 -37.23 -15.59 1.37
N VAL A 19 -36.05 -15.82 0.78
CA VAL A 19 -35.83 -16.83 -0.26
C VAL A 19 -35.88 -18.21 0.38
N ARG A 20 -36.97 -18.94 0.12
CA ARG A 20 -37.10 -20.35 0.52
C ARG A 20 -36.47 -21.24 -0.55
N GLN A 21 -35.31 -21.80 -0.25
CA GLN A 21 -34.65 -22.83 -1.07
C GLN A 21 -35.48 -24.12 -1.01
N GLY A 22 -36.46 -24.25 -1.89
CA GLY A 22 -37.16 -25.51 -2.14
C GLY A 22 -36.30 -26.42 -3.02
N PRO A 23 -36.78 -26.90 -4.19
CA PRO A 23 -35.94 -27.62 -5.15
C PRO A 23 -34.98 -26.71 -5.95
N LEU A 24 -35.00 -25.40 -5.69
CA LEU A 24 -34.23 -24.39 -6.44
C LEU A 24 -32.96 -23.99 -5.68
N HIS A 25 -31.84 -23.94 -6.38
CA HIS A 25 -30.62 -23.29 -5.91
C HIS A 25 -30.66 -21.82 -6.36
N VAL A 26 -30.84 -20.91 -5.41
CA VAL A 26 -30.96 -19.46 -5.67
C VAL A 26 -29.68 -18.79 -5.22
N VAL A 27 -29.00 -18.13 -6.15
CA VAL A 27 -27.78 -17.34 -5.90
C VAL A 27 -28.09 -15.88 -6.22
N ALA A 28 -27.75 -14.98 -5.30
CA ALA A 28 -27.89 -13.56 -5.53
C ALA A 28 -26.56 -12.94 -5.99
N THR A 29 -26.62 -12.10 -7.02
CA THR A 29 -25.47 -11.42 -7.60
C THR A 29 -25.85 -10.02 -8.09
N GLY A 30 -24.90 -9.29 -8.68
CA GLY A 30 -25.00 -7.87 -9.01
C GLY A 30 -24.38 -6.98 -7.92
N GLN A 31 -24.51 -5.66 -8.08
CA GLN A 31 -23.70 -4.71 -7.32
C GLN A 31 -23.86 -4.81 -5.79
N VAL A 32 -25.09 -4.97 -5.30
CA VAL A 32 -25.33 -5.00 -3.84
C VAL A 32 -24.81 -6.30 -3.20
N PRO A 33 -25.14 -7.51 -3.70
CA PRO A 33 -24.57 -8.76 -3.19
C PRO A 33 -23.05 -8.82 -3.31
N LEU A 34 -22.48 -8.34 -4.43
CA LEU A 34 -21.04 -8.30 -4.64
C LEU A 34 -20.34 -7.37 -3.64
N ASN A 35 -20.87 -6.17 -3.42
CA ASN A 35 -20.33 -5.24 -2.42
C ASN A 35 -20.40 -5.80 -1.00
N GLU A 36 -21.49 -6.48 -0.65
CA GLU A 36 -21.62 -7.17 0.63
C GLU A 36 -20.63 -8.33 0.75
N ALA A 37 -20.48 -9.13 -0.30
CA ALA A 37 -19.49 -10.21 -0.36
C ALA A 37 -18.07 -9.67 -0.20
N PHE A 38 -17.71 -8.56 -0.85
CA PHE A 38 -16.42 -7.89 -0.66
C PHE A 38 -16.23 -7.46 0.79
N ASN A 39 -17.16 -6.70 1.36
CA ASN A 39 -17.04 -6.21 2.73
C ASN A 39 -16.93 -7.35 3.76
N GLY A 40 -17.79 -8.37 3.64
CA GLY A 40 -17.77 -9.51 4.55
C GLY A 40 -16.51 -10.37 4.40
N THR A 41 -16.02 -10.56 3.17
CA THR A 41 -14.77 -11.30 2.94
C THR A 41 -13.57 -10.53 3.47
N LEU A 42 -13.53 -9.20 3.29
CA LEU A 42 -12.49 -8.34 3.85
C LEU A 42 -12.45 -8.38 5.37
N GLU A 43 -13.61 -8.33 6.04
CA GLU A 43 -13.70 -8.44 7.50
C GLU A 43 -13.19 -9.81 7.99
N ALA A 44 -13.60 -10.89 7.32
CA ALA A 44 -13.12 -12.24 7.63
C ALA A 44 -11.61 -12.39 7.41
N ASP A 45 -11.07 -11.78 6.36
CA ASP A 45 -9.63 -11.79 6.05
C ASP A 45 -8.82 -11.08 7.13
N LEU A 46 -9.30 -9.95 7.68
CA LEU A 46 -8.65 -9.26 8.79
C LEU A 46 -8.61 -10.12 10.05
N GLN A 47 -9.76 -10.70 10.42
CA GLN A 47 -9.83 -11.57 11.59
C GLN A 47 -8.89 -12.77 11.44
N ARG A 48 -8.88 -13.42 10.27
CA ARG A 48 -7.96 -14.54 9.97
C ARG A 48 -6.50 -14.10 10.06
N ALA A 49 -6.15 -12.96 9.47
CA ALA A 49 -4.80 -12.45 9.51
C ALA A 49 -4.34 -12.19 10.96
N GLU A 50 -5.19 -11.64 11.82
CA GLU A 50 -4.89 -11.45 13.24
C GLU A 50 -4.71 -12.79 13.98
N TYR A 51 -5.63 -13.74 13.80
CA TYR A 51 -5.55 -15.07 14.42
C TYR A 51 -4.30 -15.87 14.00
N VAL A 52 -3.79 -15.65 12.79
CA VAL A 52 -2.58 -16.30 12.28
C VAL A 52 -1.32 -15.53 12.65
N ALA A 53 -1.32 -14.20 12.48
CA ALA A 53 -0.15 -13.36 12.71
C ALA A 53 0.25 -13.31 14.18
N LEU A 54 -0.70 -13.21 15.12
CA LEU A 54 -0.39 -13.05 16.55
C LEU A 54 0.37 -14.26 17.14
N PRO A 55 -0.06 -15.53 16.95
CA PRO A 55 0.69 -16.68 17.44
C PRO A 55 2.07 -16.82 16.80
N ILE A 56 2.17 -16.60 15.49
CA ILE A 56 3.45 -16.69 14.77
C ILE A 56 4.41 -15.60 15.26
N THR A 57 3.91 -14.38 15.43
CA THR A 57 4.67 -13.26 15.98
C THR A 57 5.15 -13.56 17.38
N LEU A 58 4.28 -14.06 18.26
CA LEU A 58 4.66 -14.43 19.62
C LEU A 58 5.75 -15.51 19.62
N LEU A 59 5.62 -16.54 18.77
CA LEU A 59 6.62 -17.59 18.62
C LEU A 59 7.97 -17.03 18.16
N MET A 60 7.97 -16.14 17.16
CA MET A 60 9.18 -15.46 16.67
C MET A 60 9.81 -14.57 17.73
N LEU A 61 9.01 -13.82 18.49
CA LEU A 61 9.50 -12.98 19.58
C LEU A 61 10.13 -13.83 20.70
N VAL A 62 9.51 -14.96 21.06
CA VAL A 62 10.09 -15.90 22.03
C VAL A 62 11.41 -16.48 21.51
N LEU A 63 11.50 -16.79 20.22
CA LEU A 63 12.72 -17.30 19.59
C LEU A 63 13.86 -16.25 19.59
N ILE A 64 13.54 -14.98 19.31
CA ILE A 64 14.52 -13.89 19.29
C ILE A 64 15.01 -13.55 20.70
N PHE A 65 14.08 -13.43 21.65
CA PHE A 65 14.42 -12.98 23.00
C PHE A 65 14.81 -14.09 23.96
N ALA A 66 14.49 -15.35 23.65
CA ALA A 66 14.68 -16.51 24.52
C ALA A 66 14.04 -16.36 25.92
N ALA A 67 13.05 -15.47 26.07
CA ALA A 67 12.35 -15.21 27.33
C ALA A 67 10.90 -14.77 27.03
N VAL A 68 9.94 -15.39 27.72
CA VAL A 68 8.50 -15.16 27.47
C VAL A 68 8.08 -13.74 27.86
N VAL A 69 8.57 -13.22 29.00
CA VAL A 69 8.24 -11.86 29.45
C VAL A 69 8.76 -10.82 28.47
N ALA A 70 10.01 -10.95 28.02
CA ALA A 70 10.58 -10.07 27.01
C ALA A 70 9.80 -10.10 25.69
N ALA A 71 9.29 -11.26 25.27
CA ALA A 71 8.48 -11.41 24.07
C ALA A 71 7.08 -10.79 24.20
N ALA A 72 6.49 -10.84 25.39
CA ALA A 72 5.18 -10.25 25.65
C ALA A 72 5.18 -8.71 25.57
N LEU A 73 6.32 -8.07 25.83
CA LEU A 73 6.41 -6.60 25.84
C LEU A 73 6.16 -5.98 24.45
N PRO A 74 6.89 -6.35 23.36
CA PRO A 74 6.59 -5.86 22.03
C PRO A 74 5.17 -6.14 21.56
N LEU A 75 4.65 -7.34 21.87
CA LEU A 75 3.28 -7.69 21.50
C LEU A 75 2.25 -6.80 22.21
N SER A 76 2.47 -6.49 23.48
CA SER A 76 1.60 -5.60 24.26
C SER A 76 1.59 -4.19 23.68
N VAL A 77 2.76 -3.65 23.30
CA VAL A 77 2.88 -2.35 22.63
C VAL A 77 2.17 -2.38 21.28
N GLY A 78 2.31 -3.45 20.51
CA GLY A 78 1.61 -3.64 19.25
C GLY A 78 0.09 -3.62 19.39
N LEU A 79 -0.45 -4.36 20.35
CA LEU A 79 -1.89 -4.37 20.60
C LEU A 79 -2.41 -3.00 21.06
N LEU A 80 -1.68 -2.32 21.95
CA LEU A 80 -2.03 -0.96 22.37
C LEU A 80 -1.95 0.04 21.20
N ALA A 81 -0.96 -0.10 20.32
CA ALA A 81 -0.84 0.73 19.12
C ALA A 81 -2.02 0.53 18.17
N ILE A 82 -2.51 -0.70 17.99
CA ILE A 82 -3.74 -0.97 17.20
C ILE A 82 -4.93 -0.29 17.86
N VAL A 83 -5.17 -0.50 19.16
CA VAL A 83 -6.30 0.10 19.87
C VAL A 83 -6.24 1.63 19.81
N GLY A 84 -5.08 2.21 20.07
CA GLY A 84 -4.86 3.65 19.98
C GLY A 84 -5.01 4.17 18.55
N GLY A 85 -4.49 3.43 17.55
CA GLY A 85 -4.61 3.75 16.13
C GLY A 85 -6.05 3.74 15.64
N VAL A 86 -6.85 2.75 16.04
CA VAL A 86 -8.29 2.70 15.78
C VAL A 86 -8.98 3.88 16.46
N GLY A 87 -8.69 4.15 17.73
CA GLY A 87 -9.22 5.30 18.46
C GLY A 87 -8.88 6.64 17.80
N GLY A 88 -7.63 6.82 17.36
CA GLY A 88 -7.17 8.01 16.63
C GLY A 88 -7.82 8.16 15.26
N THR A 89 -8.05 7.05 14.57
CA THR A 89 -8.74 7.01 13.28
C THR A 89 -10.23 7.36 13.44
N LEU A 90 -10.89 6.84 14.49
CA LEU A 90 -12.28 7.20 14.84
C LEU A 90 -12.40 8.67 15.27
N PHE A 91 -11.36 9.21 15.92
CA PHE A 91 -11.29 10.64 16.22
C PHE A 91 -11.15 11.47 14.94
N LEU A 92 -10.29 11.06 14.01
CA LEU A 92 -10.16 11.69 12.69
C LEU A 92 -11.49 11.66 11.92
N ALA A 93 -12.25 10.56 12.03
CA ALA A 93 -13.57 10.39 11.40
C ALA A 93 -14.63 11.40 11.90
N ARG A 94 -14.36 12.16 12.98
CA ARG A 94 -15.21 13.28 13.41
C ARG A 94 -15.03 14.53 12.57
N PHE A 95 -13.92 14.65 11.84
CA PHE A 95 -13.55 15.84 11.09
C PHE A 95 -13.52 15.61 9.58
N THR A 96 -13.37 14.37 9.14
CA THR A 96 -13.29 14.01 7.72
C THR A 96 -13.83 12.60 7.50
N ASP A 97 -14.18 12.27 6.25
CA ASP A 97 -14.59 10.92 5.89
C ASP A 97 -13.39 9.98 5.88
N VAL A 98 -13.51 8.90 6.64
CA VAL A 98 -12.46 7.88 6.75
C VAL A 98 -12.97 6.59 6.13
N SER A 99 -12.22 6.09 5.15
CA SER A 99 -12.52 4.81 4.53
C SER A 99 -12.43 3.64 5.52
N GLN A 100 -13.30 2.66 5.37
CA GLN A 100 -13.23 1.38 6.12
C GLN A 100 -11.87 0.66 5.94
N TYR A 101 -11.21 0.83 4.79
CA TYR A 101 -9.89 0.24 4.52
C TYR A 101 -8.78 0.79 5.41
N ALA A 102 -8.98 1.96 6.05
CA ALA A 102 -8.01 2.56 6.96
C ALA A 102 -7.73 1.67 8.17
N ILE A 103 -8.73 0.93 8.67
CA ILE A 103 -8.57 0.03 9.82
C ILE A 103 -7.57 -1.09 9.49
N ASN A 104 -7.61 -1.59 8.25
CA ASN A 104 -6.71 -2.66 7.79
C ASN A 104 -5.26 -2.21 7.85
N VAL A 105 -5.01 -0.97 7.41
CA VAL A 105 -3.69 -0.35 7.45
C VAL A 105 -3.25 -0.12 8.90
N VAL A 106 -4.15 0.31 9.78
CA VAL A 106 -3.87 0.47 11.21
C VAL A 106 -3.44 -0.84 11.86
N THR A 107 -4.16 -1.94 11.63
CA THR A 107 -3.79 -3.26 12.18
C THR A 107 -2.48 -3.75 11.59
N LEU A 108 -2.37 -3.74 10.26
CA LEU A 108 -1.23 -4.30 9.53
C LEU A 108 0.08 -3.57 9.87
N ILE A 109 0.09 -2.24 9.75
CA ILE A 109 1.28 -1.43 9.98
C ILE A 109 1.52 -1.23 11.47
N GLY A 110 0.45 -0.97 12.24
CA GLY A 110 0.55 -0.70 13.67
C GLY A 110 1.22 -1.84 14.42
N LEU A 111 0.85 -3.09 14.12
CA LEU A 111 1.48 -4.27 14.70
C LEU A 111 2.97 -4.36 14.30
N ALA A 112 3.26 -4.32 13.00
CA ALA A 112 4.61 -4.50 12.47
C ALA A 112 5.61 -3.47 13.04
N VAL A 113 5.23 -2.19 12.96
CA VAL A 113 6.06 -1.06 13.39
C VAL A 113 6.24 -1.04 14.90
N ALA A 114 5.17 -1.24 15.67
CA ALA A 114 5.24 -1.23 17.13
C ALA A 114 6.09 -2.37 17.69
N ILE A 115 6.01 -3.56 17.10
CA ILE A 115 6.84 -4.69 17.50
C ILE A 115 8.30 -4.39 17.25
N ASP A 116 8.63 -3.89 16.06
CA ASP A 116 10.00 -3.60 15.68
C ASP A 116 10.63 -2.56 16.62
N TYR A 117 9.93 -1.46 16.86
CA TYR A 117 10.39 -0.40 17.77
C TYR A 117 10.62 -0.94 19.17
N SER A 118 9.65 -1.71 19.68
CA SER A 118 9.78 -2.34 20.98
C SER A 118 10.95 -3.32 21.03
N LEU A 119 11.25 -4.01 19.94
CA LEU A 119 12.31 -4.98 19.87
C LEU A 119 13.68 -4.32 20.06
N PHE A 120 13.92 -3.15 19.47
CA PHE A 120 15.14 -2.37 19.69
C PHE A 120 15.29 -1.89 21.14
N VAL A 121 14.23 -1.33 21.74
CA VAL A 121 14.26 -0.86 23.14
C VAL A 121 14.53 -2.01 24.11
N VAL A 122 13.76 -3.09 23.99
CA VAL A 122 13.86 -4.25 24.90
C VAL A 122 15.24 -4.90 24.78
N ASN A 123 15.76 -5.08 23.56
CA ASN A 123 17.08 -5.68 23.41
C ASN A 123 18.18 -4.77 23.97
N ARG A 124 18.11 -3.46 23.71
CA ARG A 124 19.10 -2.50 24.23
C ARG A 124 19.10 -2.47 25.76
N PHE A 125 17.93 -2.45 26.38
CA PHE A 125 17.79 -2.48 27.84
C PHE A 125 18.41 -3.75 28.45
N ARG A 126 18.17 -4.91 27.82
CA ARG A 126 18.76 -6.19 28.26
C ARG A 126 20.27 -6.24 28.07
N ASP A 127 20.78 -5.60 27.02
CA ASP A 127 22.22 -5.50 26.80
C ASP A 127 22.91 -4.67 27.90
N GLU A 128 22.31 -3.54 28.29
CA GLU A 128 22.84 -2.68 29.37
C GLU A 128 22.75 -3.36 30.76
N LEU A 129 21.63 -4.02 31.08
CA LEU A 129 21.52 -4.80 32.33
C LEU A 129 22.57 -5.92 32.40
N ALA A 130 22.82 -6.59 31.28
CA ALA A 130 23.82 -7.66 31.22
C ALA A 130 25.27 -7.14 31.23
N ALA A 131 25.48 -5.87 30.87
CA ALA A 131 26.75 -5.17 31.04
C ALA A 131 26.97 -4.67 32.48
N GLY A 132 25.97 -4.84 33.37
CA GLY A 132 26.06 -4.50 34.79
C GLY A 132 25.50 -3.12 35.15
N ALA A 133 24.81 -2.43 34.23
CA ALA A 133 24.20 -1.14 34.52
C ALA A 133 23.06 -1.27 35.55
N SER A 134 22.85 -0.22 36.35
CA SER A 134 21.69 -0.11 37.23
C SER A 134 20.39 -0.03 36.41
N ARG A 135 19.22 -0.19 37.05
CA ARG A 135 17.94 -0.11 36.34
C ARG A 135 17.71 1.29 35.75
N GLU A 136 17.98 2.35 36.52
CA GLU A 136 17.83 3.72 36.03
C GLU A 136 18.82 4.01 34.89
N ASP A 137 20.08 3.62 35.03
CA ASP A 137 21.11 3.86 34.03
C ASP A 137 20.80 3.09 32.73
N ALA A 138 20.39 1.83 32.84
CA ALA A 138 20.01 1.02 31.69
C ALA A 138 18.87 1.65 30.88
N ILE A 139 17.87 2.24 31.56
CA ILE A 139 16.77 2.96 30.89
C ILE A 139 17.27 4.25 30.26
N ALA A 140 18.06 5.05 30.99
CA ALA A 140 18.59 6.31 30.49
C ALA A 140 19.47 6.12 29.24
N ILE A 141 20.33 5.10 29.24
CA ILE A 141 21.17 4.73 28.09
C ILE A 141 20.31 4.20 26.94
N THR A 142 19.31 3.38 27.24
CA THR A 142 18.38 2.86 26.22
C THR A 142 17.61 3.98 25.53
N MET A 143 17.06 4.93 26.29
CA MET A 143 16.26 6.03 25.74
C MET A 143 17.10 7.07 24.99
N SER A 144 18.32 7.34 25.46
CA SER A 144 19.25 8.23 24.76
C SER A 144 19.78 7.65 23.45
N THR A 145 19.66 6.34 23.23
CA THR A 145 20.12 5.64 22.02
C THR A 145 18.97 5.08 21.20
N ALA A 146 18.40 3.94 21.61
CA ALA A 146 17.30 3.26 20.94
C ALA A 146 16.03 4.13 20.88
N GLY A 147 15.72 4.88 21.94
CA GLY A 147 14.57 5.80 21.96
C GLY A 147 14.66 6.86 20.86
N ARG A 148 15.81 7.55 20.74
CA ARG A 148 16.05 8.51 19.63
C ARG A 148 15.92 7.84 18.27
N ALA A 149 16.50 6.65 18.12
CA ALA A 149 16.49 5.91 16.86
C ALA A 149 15.07 5.59 16.38
N ILE A 150 14.20 5.18 17.30
CA ILE A 150 12.78 4.92 17.04
C ILE A 150 12.01 6.17 16.66
N THR A 151 12.28 7.31 17.30
CA THR A 151 11.64 8.59 16.92
C THR A 151 11.94 8.95 15.46
N PHE A 152 13.21 8.83 15.04
CA PHE A 152 13.59 9.11 13.65
C PHE A 152 12.98 8.11 12.68
N SER A 153 13.02 6.82 13.01
CA SER A 153 12.37 5.76 12.25
C SER A 153 10.87 6.03 12.07
N GLY A 154 10.15 6.33 13.16
CA GLY A 154 8.73 6.64 13.12
C GLY A 154 8.39 7.86 12.27
N VAL A 155 9.22 8.92 12.32
CA VAL A 155 9.07 10.08 11.43
C VAL A 155 9.25 9.67 9.97
N THR A 156 10.28 8.87 9.64
CA THR A 156 10.50 8.41 8.25
C THR A 156 9.37 7.52 7.73
N VAL A 157 8.85 6.61 8.56
CA VAL A 157 7.70 5.78 8.19
C VAL A 157 6.44 6.64 8.01
N ALA A 158 6.18 7.58 8.92
CA ALA A 158 5.04 8.49 8.81
C ALA A 158 5.11 9.36 7.54
N ILE A 159 6.30 9.82 7.15
CA ILE A 159 6.51 10.54 5.87
C ILE A 159 6.18 9.64 4.68
N GLY A 160 6.65 8.39 4.70
CA GLY A 160 6.34 7.39 3.66
C GLY A 160 4.83 7.16 3.52
N LEU A 161 4.11 6.98 4.62
CA LEU A 161 2.65 6.79 4.60
C LEU A 161 1.88 8.06 4.22
N SER A 162 2.41 9.23 4.58
CA SER A 162 1.83 10.52 4.19
C SER A 162 1.86 10.75 2.67
N ALA A 163 2.63 9.97 1.90
CA ALA A 163 2.59 9.97 0.44
C ALA A 163 1.17 9.75 -0.11
N MET A 164 0.35 8.95 0.58
CA MET A 164 -1.00 8.67 0.12
C MET A 164 -1.93 9.88 0.22
N LEU A 165 -1.58 10.90 1.02
CA LEU A 165 -2.35 12.15 1.14
C LEU A 165 -2.38 12.96 -0.15
N PHE A 166 -1.47 12.70 -1.11
CA PHE A 166 -1.50 13.35 -2.43
C PHE A 166 -2.65 12.86 -3.31
N TYR A 167 -3.27 11.73 -2.97
CA TYR A 167 -4.37 11.10 -3.72
C TYR A 167 -5.73 11.45 -3.09
N GLN A 168 -5.95 12.75 -2.84
CA GLN A 168 -7.20 13.28 -2.29
C GLN A 168 -8.41 12.87 -3.14
N GLY A 169 -9.53 12.56 -2.49
CA GLY A 169 -10.74 12.05 -3.16
C GLY A 169 -10.76 10.53 -3.36
N THR A 170 -9.71 9.81 -2.94
CA THR A 170 -9.66 8.34 -2.91
C THR A 170 -9.49 7.84 -1.47
N PHE A 171 -9.74 6.56 -1.24
CA PHE A 171 -9.52 5.93 0.07
C PHE A 171 -8.04 5.89 0.49
N LEU A 172 -7.10 6.08 -0.45
CA LEU A 172 -5.65 6.17 -0.20
C LEU A 172 -5.33 7.28 0.81
N ALA A 173 -5.96 8.46 0.68
CA ALA A 173 -5.69 9.57 1.58
C ALA A 173 -6.06 9.24 3.04
N SER A 174 -7.23 8.63 3.26
CA SER A 174 -7.66 8.20 4.59
C SER A 174 -6.72 7.13 5.18
N MET A 175 -6.27 6.18 4.35
CA MET A 175 -5.31 5.15 4.76
C MET A 175 -3.95 5.74 5.14
N GLY A 176 -3.43 6.70 4.36
CA GLY A 176 -2.17 7.38 4.68
C GLY A 176 -2.24 8.14 6.00
N ALA A 177 -3.36 8.85 6.24
CA ALA A 177 -3.61 9.55 7.50
C ALA A 177 -3.67 8.58 8.69
N ALA A 178 -4.46 7.51 8.59
CA ALA A 178 -4.59 6.51 9.63
C ALA A 178 -3.26 5.78 9.90
N GLY A 179 -2.51 5.48 8.84
CA GLY A 179 -1.16 4.93 8.88
C GLY A 179 -0.18 5.83 9.64
N ALA A 180 -0.15 7.13 9.32
CA ALA A 180 0.69 8.09 10.02
C ALA A 180 0.29 8.24 11.51
N ILE A 181 -1.01 8.23 11.81
CA ILE A 181 -1.53 8.28 13.19
C ILE A 181 -1.08 7.06 13.98
N VAL A 182 -1.26 5.84 13.46
CA VAL A 182 -0.89 4.62 14.20
C VAL A 182 0.61 4.54 14.44
N VAL A 183 1.44 4.98 13.48
CA VAL A 183 2.89 5.06 13.65
C VAL A 183 3.26 6.08 14.74
N GLY A 184 2.64 7.26 14.73
CA GLY A 184 2.84 8.26 15.77
C GLY A 184 2.49 7.73 17.17
N ILE A 185 1.36 7.01 17.28
CA ILE A 185 0.92 6.37 18.52
C ILE A 185 1.88 5.25 18.94
N ALA A 186 2.37 4.43 18.01
CA ALA A 186 3.36 3.39 18.28
C ALA A 186 4.67 3.99 18.83
N VAL A 187 5.14 5.10 18.27
CA VAL A 187 6.29 5.85 18.80
C VAL A 187 6.00 6.35 20.21
N VAL A 188 4.83 6.97 20.45
CA VAL A 188 4.46 7.43 21.79
C VAL A 188 4.49 6.28 22.81
N TYR A 189 3.88 5.14 22.50
CA TYR A 189 3.91 3.98 23.40
C TYR A 189 5.32 3.39 23.58
N GLY A 190 6.12 3.32 22.52
CA GLY A 190 7.51 2.88 22.58
C GLY A 190 8.40 3.79 23.42
N LEU A 191 8.09 5.09 23.48
CA LEU A 191 8.85 6.08 24.25
C LEU A 191 8.34 6.30 25.68
N THR A 192 7.13 5.83 26.01
CA THR A 192 6.50 6.10 27.32
C THR A 192 6.11 4.81 28.04
N PHE A 193 5.15 4.06 27.49
CA PHE A 193 4.63 2.84 28.09
C PHE A 193 5.72 1.77 28.24
N LEU A 194 6.48 1.52 27.18
CA LEU A 194 7.51 0.49 27.20
C LEU A 194 8.61 0.74 28.24
N PRO A 195 9.28 1.91 28.30
CA PRO A 195 10.28 2.18 29.34
C PRO A 195 9.68 2.17 30.75
N ALA A 196 8.42 2.60 30.94
CA ALA A 196 7.76 2.52 32.24
C ALA A 196 7.58 1.05 32.71
N VAL A 197 7.16 0.15 31.82
CA VAL A 197 7.05 -1.27 32.15
C VAL A 197 8.42 -1.89 32.39
N LEU A 198 9.44 -1.52 31.61
CA LEU A 198 10.82 -1.97 31.83
C LEU A 198 11.38 -1.51 33.18
N ALA A 199 11.05 -0.29 33.63
CA ALA A 199 11.42 0.21 34.96
C ALA A 199 10.85 -0.65 36.09
N VAL A 200 9.59 -1.06 35.96
CA VAL A 200 8.91 -1.92 36.93
C VAL A 200 9.49 -3.34 36.93
N LEU A 201 9.70 -3.93 35.75
CA LEU A 201 10.20 -5.29 35.62
C LEU A 201 11.69 -5.42 36.01
N GLY A 202 12.53 -4.48 35.57
CA GLY A 202 13.97 -4.53 35.76
C GLY A 202 14.57 -5.86 35.25
N PRO A 203 15.35 -6.59 36.07
CA PRO A 203 15.91 -7.90 35.71
C PRO A 203 14.86 -8.98 35.41
N HIS A 204 13.61 -8.82 35.83
CA HIS A 204 12.55 -9.82 35.59
C HIS A 204 12.10 -9.88 34.12
N VAL A 205 12.61 -9.00 33.26
CA VAL A 205 12.43 -9.12 31.80
C VAL A 205 12.96 -10.46 31.28
N ASP A 206 13.99 -11.02 31.92
CA ASP A 206 14.53 -12.35 31.62
C ASP A 206 13.84 -13.48 32.40
N ARG A 207 12.68 -13.25 33.02
CA ARG A 207 11.93 -14.33 33.70
C ARG A 207 11.32 -15.28 32.66
N PHE A 208 11.27 -16.58 32.99
CA PHE A 208 10.85 -17.67 32.09
C PHE A 208 11.74 -17.78 30.84
N ARG A 209 13.07 -17.90 31.04
CA ARG A 209 14.01 -18.18 29.94
C ARG A 209 13.76 -19.57 29.36
N VAL A 210 13.76 -19.66 28.05
CA VAL A 210 13.68 -20.94 27.35
C VAL A 210 15.09 -21.57 27.36
N PRO A 211 15.26 -22.80 27.88
CA PRO A 211 16.57 -23.46 27.88
C PRO A 211 17.10 -23.62 26.45
N TYR A 212 18.43 -23.58 26.28
CA TYR A 212 19.16 -23.74 25.00
C TYR A 212 19.08 -22.60 23.96
N LEU A 213 18.15 -21.65 24.08
CA LEU A 213 18.10 -20.44 23.25
C LEU A 213 18.86 -19.28 23.94
N GLY A 214 19.77 -18.59 23.23
CA GLY A 214 20.37 -17.34 23.72
C GLY A 214 21.85 -17.36 24.17
N ARG A 215 22.68 -18.34 23.76
CA ARG A 215 24.14 -18.23 23.95
C ARG A 215 24.69 -17.02 23.17
N ARG A 216 25.14 -15.97 23.89
CA ARG A 216 25.87 -14.84 23.30
C ARG A 216 27.23 -15.33 22.78
N ARG A 217 27.55 -14.99 21.53
CA ARG A 217 28.89 -15.22 20.96
C ARG A 217 29.77 -13.98 21.22
N PRO A 218 31.10 -14.13 21.38
CA PRO A 218 32.02 -13.00 21.54
C PRO A 218 31.97 -12.05 20.34
N GLU A 219 32.09 -10.75 20.59
CA GLU A 219 32.22 -9.72 19.53
C GLU A 219 33.43 -10.02 18.63
N GLY A 220 33.31 -9.78 17.32
CA GLY A 220 34.35 -10.02 16.31
C GLY A 220 34.41 -11.45 15.76
N THR A 221 33.53 -12.35 16.22
CA THR A 221 33.44 -13.75 15.72
C THR A 221 32.11 -14.05 15.03
N GLY A 222 31.25 -13.04 14.86
CA GLY A 222 29.94 -13.18 14.25
C GLY A 222 29.99 -13.59 12.78
N ALA A 223 29.02 -14.43 12.36
CA ALA A 223 28.80 -14.76 10.96
C ALA A 223 28.59 -13.50 10.10
N TRP A 224 27.91 -12.49 10.67
CA TRP A 224 27.69 -11.17 10.07
C TRP A 224 28.99 -10.40 9.81
N HIS A 225 29.92 -10.41 10.75
CA HIS A 225 31.24 -9.79 10.61
C HIS A 225 32.01 -10.42 9.45
N THR A 226 32.05 -11.75 9.42
CA THR A 226 32.74 -12.53 8.38
C THR A 226 32.11 -12.30 7.01
N MET A 227 30.77 -12.27 6.93
CA MET A 227 30.04 -11.99 5.70
C MET A 227 30.35 -10.58 5.19
N ALA A 228 30.29 -9.57 6.05
CA ALA A 228 30.60 -8.19 5.68
C ALA A 228 32.03 -8.07 5.13
N LEU A 229 33.02 -8.69 5.79
CA LEU A 229 34.40 -8.72 5.30
C LEU A 229 34.53 -9.45 3.96
N TRP A 230 33.83 -10.57 3.78
CA TRP A 230 33.83 -11.32 2.52
C TRP A 230 33.27 -10.48 1.37
N VAL A 231 32.12 -9.84 1.58
CA VAL A 231 31.50 -8.94 0.58
C VAL A 231 32.45 -7.78 0.24
N MET A 232 33.06 -7.16 1.24
CA MET A 232 33.97 -6.02 1.05
C MET A 232 35.33 -6.39 0.42
N ARG A 233 35.73 -7.67 0.41
CA ARG A 233 36.97 -8.11 -0.25
C ARG A 233 36.88 -8.02 -1.76
N ARG A 234 35.71 -8.29 -2.35
CA ARG A 234 35.46 -8.22 -3.80
C ARG A 234 34.10 -7.59 -4.08
N PRO A 235 33.95 -6.27 -3.82
CA PRO A 235 32.64 -5.62 -3.82
C PRO A 235 31.95 -5.67 -5.19
N LEU A 236 32.70 -5.54 -6.30
CA LEU A 236 32.12 -5.61 -7.65
C LEU A 236 31.59 -7.00 -8.03
N VAL A 237 32.26 -8.06 -7.55
CA VAL A 237 31.87 -9.46 -7.83
C VAL A 237 30.58 -9.83 -7.10
N VAL A 238 30.27 -9.18 -5.98
CA VAL A 238 29.02 -9.37 -5.25
C VAL A 238 27.94 -8.41 -5.75
N LEU A 239 28.28 -7.14 -5.98
CA LEU A 239 27.34 -6.09 -6.38
C LEU A 239 26.70 -6.37 -7.74
N VAL A 240 27.48 -6.75 -8.77
CA VAL A 240 26.95 -6.92 -10.12
C VAL A 240 25.92 -8.07 -10.19
N PRO A 241 26.18 -9.28 -9.67
CA PRO A 241 25.16 -10.33 -9.62
C PRO A 241 23.96 -9.97 -8.75
N ALA A 242 24.17 -9.32 -7.59
CA ALA A 242 23.05 -8.91 -6.74
C ALA A 242 22.12 -7.92 -7.45
N LEU A 243 22.68 -6.90 -8.11
CA LEU A 243 21.91 -5.97 -8.93
C LEU A 243 21.24 -6.66 -10.12
N ALA A 244 21.94 -7.59 -10.79
CA ALA A 244 21.35 -8.35 -11.90
C ALA A 244 20.13 -9.17 -11.44
N VAL A 245 20.22 -9.82 -10.28
CA VAL A 245 19.08 -10.55 -9.70
C VAL A 245 17.92 -9.60 -9.38
N LEU A 246 18.17 -8.43 -8.80
CA LEU A 246 17.12 -7.44 -8.52
C LEU A 246 16.49 -6.88 -9.80
N LEU A 247 17.29 -6.59 -10.83
CA LEU A 247 16.79 -6.12 -12.12
C LEU A 247 15.98 -7.19 -12.86
N LEU A 248 16.40 -8.45 -12.78
CA LEU A 248 15.64 -9.58 -13.33
C LEU A 248 14.33 -9.77 -12.58
N ALA A 249 14.36 -9.75 -11.24
CA ALA A 249 13.16 -9.83 -10.41
C ALA A 249 12.22 -8.64 -10.63
N GLY A 250 12.74 -7.45 -10.92
CA GLY A 250 11.99 -6.25 -11.26
C GLY A 250 11.51 -6.18 -12.71
N SER A 251 12.05 -6.99 -13.62
CA SER A 251 11.70 -6.92 -15.06
C SER A 251 10.20 -7.10 -15.38
N PRO A 252 9.41 -7.93 -14.65
CA PRO A 252 7.97 -8.03 -14.91
C PRO A 252 7.23 -6.71 -14.67
N PHE A 253 7.77 -5.80 -13.85
CA PHE A 253 7.16 -4.47 -13.62
C PHE A 253 6.95 -3.68 -14.92
N LEU A 254 7.78 -3.92 -15.95
CA LEU A 254 7.63 -3.29 -17.26
C LEU A 254 6.35 -3.70 -18.00
N GLN A 255 5.71 -4.81 -17.57
CA GLN A 255 4.48 -5.34 -18.14
C GLN A 255 3.25 -4.98 -17.29
N LEU A 256 3.39 -4.10 -16.29
CA LEU A 256 2.31 -3.74 -15.38
C LEU A 256 1.09 -3.21 -16.15
N ARG A 257 -0.06 -3.83 -15.91
CA ARG A 257 -1.37 -3.37 -16.35
C ARG A 257 -2.17 -2.96 -15.14
N LEU A 258 -2.57 -1.70 -15.14
CA LEU A 258 -3.40 -1.13 -14.09
C LEU A 258 -4.86 -1.15 -14.53
N ALA A 259 -5.73 -1.69 -13.68
CA ALA A 259 -7.18 -1.57 -13.81
C ALA A 259 -7.81 -1.72 -12.44
N ASN A 260 -8.94 -1.05 -12.22
CA ASN A 260 -9.69 -1.19 -10.98
C ASN A 260 -10.07 -2.66 -10.72
N ALA A 261 -10.07 -3.04 -9.45
CA ALA A 261 -10.46 -4.39 -9.05
C ALA A 261 -11.87 -4.75 -9.55
N ASP A 262 -11.96 -5.90 -10.21
CA ASP A 262 -13.21 -6.44 -10.72
C ASP A 262 -13.78 -7.53 -9.77
N VAL A 263 -14.92 -8.12 -10.13
CA VAL A 263 -15.53 -9.26 -9.44
C VAL A 263 -14.53 -10.41 -9.22
N ASP A 264 -13.55 -10.54 -10.12
CA ASP A 264 -12.46 -11.51 -10.03
C ASP A 264 -11.52 -11.33 -8.82
N ALA A 265 -11.59 -10.20 -8.13
CA ALA A 265 -10.86 -9.99 -6.87
C ALA A 265 -11.44 -10.79 -5.70
N LEU A 266 -12.68 -11.28 -5.81
CA LEU A 266 -13.26 -12.28 -4.90
C LEU A 266 -12.75 -13.69 -5.26
N PRO A 267 -12.65 -14.64 -4.31
CA PRO A 267 -12.26 -16.00 -4.64
C PRO A 267 -13.35 -16.70 -5.49
N PRO A 268 -12.98 -17.64 -6.39
CA PRO A 268 -13.95 -18.40 -7.22
C PRO A 268 -14.98 -19.21 -6.41
N SER A 269 -14.69 -19.46 -5.13
CA SER A 269 -15.61 -20.14 -4.20
C SER A 269 -16.72 -19.23 -3.64
N ASN A 270 -16.67 -17.91 -3.89
CA ASN A 270 -17.66 -16.98 -3.36
C ASN A 270 -18.98 -17.10 -4.14
N GLU A 271 -20.10 -17.20 -3.43
CA GLU A 271 -21.42 -17.41 -4.02
C GLU A 271 -21.86 -16.25 -4.94
N ALA A 272 -21.62 -14.99 -4.53
CA ALA A 272 -21.99 -13.83 -5.34
C ALA A 272 -21.19 -13.76 -6.65
N ARG A 273 -19.90 -14.17 -6.60
CA ARG A 273 -19.06 -14.33 -7.79
C ARG A 273 -19.55 -15.46 -8.68
N GLN A 274 -19.88 -16.62 -8.14
CA GLN A 274 -20.41 -17.74 -8.93
C GLN A 274 -21.72 -17.36 -9.63
N GLY A 275 -22.58 -16.58 -8.98
CA GLY A 275 -23.78 -16.03 -9.60
C GLY A 275 -23.46 -15.10 -10.77
N TYR A 276 -22.44 -14.25 -10.62
CA TYR A 276 -21.98 -13.35 -11.67
C TYR A 276 -21.43 -14.13 -12.87
N ASP A 277 -20.53 -15.08 -12.62
CA ASP A 277 -19.93 -15.94 -13.65
C ASP A 277 -20.99 -16.75 -14.39
N THR A 278 -22.02 -17.22 -13.68
CA THR A 278 -23.17 -17.94 -14.27
C THR A 278 -24.01 -17.02 -15.15
N LEU A 279 -24.24 -15.77 -14.76
CA LEU A 279 -24.94 -14.78 -15.59
C LEU A 279 -24.16 -14.51 -16.89
N LEU A 280 -22.85 -14.31 -16.80
CA LEU A 280 -21.99 -14.08 -17.96
C LEU A 280 -21.98 -15.27 -18.91
N ARG A 281 -21.91 -16.50 -18.37
CA ARG A 281 -21.84 -17.73 -19.18
C ARG A 281 -23.15 -18.06 -19.88
N ASP A 282 -24.27 -17.93 -19.18
CA ASP A 282 -25.55 -18.51 -19.63
C ASP A 282 -26.48 -17.48 -20.33
N PHE A 283 -26.25 -16.17 -20.16
CA PHE A 283 -27.08 -15.12 -20.76
C PHE A 283 -26.32 -14.26 -21.78
N PRO A 284 -26.64 -14.35 -23.09
CA PRO A 284 -26.02 -13.54 -24.12
C PRO A 284 -26.15 -12.03 -23.86
N GLY A 285 -25.05 -11.30 -23.97
CA GLY A 285 -25.02 -9.84 -23.80
C GLY A 285 -24.78 -9.36 -22.37
N GLN A 286 -24.72 -10.25 -21.37
CA GLN A 286 -24.25 -9.89 -20.03
C GLN A 286 -22.74 -9.62 -19.99
N ASP A 287 -22.01 -10.13 -20.99
CA ASP A 287 -20.59 -9.87 -21.24
C ASP A 287 -20.32 -8.54 -21.99
N GLN A 288 -21.38 -7.78 -22.32
CA GLN A 288 -21.24 -6.52 -23.05
C GLN A 288 -20.99 -5.35 -22.09
N THR A 289 -19.96 -4.59 -22.39
CA THR A 289 -19.68 -3.33 -21.71
C THR A 289 -20.46 -2.21 -22.37
N THR A 290 -21.01 -1.31 -21.54
CA THR A 290 -21.68 -0.11 -22.01
C THR A 290 -20.90 1.14 -21.58
N VAL A 291 -20.53 1.97 -22.55
CA VAL A 291 -20.03 3.33 -22.31
C VAL A 291 -21.20 4.29 -22.40
N GLU A 292 -21.40 5.07 -21.35
CA GLU A 292 -22.49 6.04 -21.27
C GLU A 292 -22.00 7.40 -21.79
N ALA A 293 -22.40 7.76 -23.01
CA ALA A 293 -22.13 9.06 -23.60
C ALA A 293 -23.25 10.03 -23.22
N VAL A 294 -22.95 10.98 -22.32
CA VAL A 294 -23.90 11.98 -21.84
C VAL A 294 -23.75 13.24 -22.66
N VAL A 295 -24.79 13.59 -23.40
CA VAL A 295 -24.88 14.85 -24.14
C VAL A 295 -25.54 15.87 -23.23
N TYR A 296 -24.79 16.90 -22.83
CA TYR A 296 -25.24 17.94 -21.91
C TYR A 296 -25.33 19.29 -22.62
N TYR A 297 -26.51 19.92 -22.55
CA TYR A 297 -26.80 21.25 -23.07
C TYR A 297 -26.98 22.22 -21.89
N PRO A 298 -25.99 23.06 -21.56
CA PRO A 298 -26.06 23.96 -20.41
C PRO A 298 -27.23 24.95 -20.47
N SER A 299 -27.62 25.34 -21.68
CA SER A 299 -28.67 26.34 -21.94
C SER A 299 -29.66 25.82 -23.00
N GLY A 300 -30.42 24.79 -22.65
CA GLY A 300 -31.47 24.28 -23.54
C GLY A 300 -31.96 22.89 -23.17
N SER A 301 -33.04 22.47 -23.80
CA SER A 301 -33.52 21.09 -23.75
C SER A 301 -32.86 20.26 -24.84
N PRO A 302 -32.45 19.01 -24.59
CA PRO A 302 -31.96 18.11 -25.63
C PRO A 302 -33.04 17.73 -26.66
N LEU A 303 -34.31 18.05 -26.39
CA LEU A 303 -35.46 17.71 -27.24
C LEU A 303 -35.87 18.82 -28.23
N THR A 304 -35.09 19.90 -28.36
CA THR A 304 -35.34 20.87 -29.44
C THR A 304 -35.02 20.22 -30.79
N SER A 305 -35.69 20.67 -31.85
CA SER A 305 -35.49 20.12 -33.21
C SER A 305 -34.00 20.12 -33.61
N ASP A 306 -33.30 21.22 -33.39
CA ASP A 306 -31.88 21.34 -33.76
C ASP A 306 -31.01 20.36 -32.95
N HIS A 307 -31.20 20.28 -31.63
CA HIS A 307 -30.42 19.37 -30.77
C HIS A 307 -30.70 17.90 -31.08
N VAL A 308 -31.95 17.54 -31.36
CA VAL A 308 -32.30 16.17 -31.79
C VAL A 308 -31.57 15.80 -33.07
N GLY A 309 -31.49 16.73 -34.02
CA GLY A 309 -30.73 16.57 -35.24
C GLY A 309 -29.23 16.35 -34.98
N ASP A 310 -28.65 17.11 -34.07
CA ASP A 310 -27.25 16.98 -33.68
C ASP A 310 -26.96 15.66 -32.94
N ILE A 311 -27.88 15.23 -32.07
CA ILE A 311 -27.81 13.94 -31.36
C ILE A 311 -27.91 12.78 -32.34
N TYR A 312 -28.74 12.88 -33.39
CA TYR A 312 -28.80 11.90 -34.48
C TYR A 312 -27.46 11.74 -35.18
N ASP A 313 -26.85 12.86 -35.57
CA ASP A 313 -25.56 12.84 -36.27
C ASP A 313 -24.44 12.29 -35.36
N LEU A 314 -24.44 12.67 -34.08
CA LEU A 314 -23.52 12.12 -33.07
C LEU A 314 -23.70 10.60 -32.93
N SER A 315 -24.94 10.12 -32.78
CA SER A 315 -25.24 8.68 -32.66
C SER A 315 -24.67 7.87 -33.84
N ARG A 316 -24.78 8.41 -35.07
CA ARG A 316 -24.21 7.78 -36.27
C ARG A 316 -22.68 7.79 -36.29
N ARG A 317 -22.04 8.89 -35.87
CA ARG A 317 -20.57 8.93 -35.74
C ARG A 317 -20.07 7.94 -34.69
N LEU A 318 -20.73 7.88 -33.53
CA LEU A 318 -20.41 6.92 -32.47
C LEU A 318 -20.57 5.46 -32.94
N ALA A 319 -21.61 5.17 -33.74
CA ALA A 319 -21.83 3.84 -34.29
C ALA A 319 -20.76 3.40 -35.31
N GLN A 320 -20.01 4.35 -35.89
CA GLN A 320 -18.91 4.07 -36.82
C GLN A 320 -17.55 3.88 -36.12
N LEU A 321 -17.47 4.12 -34.80
CA LEU A 321 -16.24 3.93 -34.05
C LEU A 321 -15.84 2.44 -34.01
N PRO A 322 -14.53 2.13 -34.05
CA PRO A 322 -14.06 0.75 -33.94
C PRO A 322 -14.50 0.13 -32.62
N ASN A 323 -14.82 -1.17 -32.64
CA ASN A 323 -15.29 -1.96 -31.50
C ASN A 323 -16.67 -1.56 -30.93
N VAL A 324 -17.44 -0.71 -31.62
CA VAL A 324 -18.85 -0.46 -31.26
C VAL A 324 -19.74 -1.50 -31.91
N LEU A 325 -20.54 -2.20 -31.09
CA LEU A 325 -21.56 -3.14 -31.57
C LEU A 325 -22.83 -2.40 -31.99
N ARG A 326 -23.28 -1.48 -31.14
CA ARG A 326 -24.48 -0.68 -31.35
C ARG A 326 -24.48 0.54 -30.43
N VAL A 327 -25.21 1.57 -30.84
CA VAL A 327 -25.53 2.74 -30.02
C VAL A 327 -27.02 2.74 -29.75
N GLN A 328 -27.40 2.71 -28.48
CA GLN A 328 -28.80 2.85 -28.05
C GLN A 328 -29.04 4.29 -27.61
N SER A 329 -30.04 4.93 -28.21
CA SER A 329 -30.36 6.35 -28.00
C SER A 329 -31.82 6.61 -28.35
N ILE A 330 -32.34 7.76 -27.92
CA ILE A 330 -33.68 8.25 -28.27
C ILE A 330 -33.87 8.43 -29.79
N VAL A 331 -32.77 8.60 -30.53
CA VAL A 331 -32.73 8.76 -32.00
C VAL A 331 -32.36 7.48 -32.76
N ASN A 332 -32.44 6.31 -32.11
CA ASN A 332 -32.16 5.01 -32.75
C ASN A 332 -33.15 3.91 -32.29
N ILE A 333 -34.37 4.32 -31.95
CA ILE A 333 -35.43 3.42 -31.47
C ILE A 333 -36.02 2.62 -32.63
N ASP A 334 -36.15 3.25 -33.80
CA ASP A 334 -36.63 2.63 -35.03
C ASP A 334 -35.61 2.94 -36.14
N PRO A 335 -34.87 1.93 -36.64
CA PRO A 335 -33.88 2.12 -37.70
C PRO A 335 -34.44 2.71 -39.00
N SER A 336 -35.78 2.66 -39.21
CA SER A 336 -36.44 3.20 -40.39
C SER A 336 -36.61 4.72 -40.38
N TYR A 337 -36.50 5.37 -39.22
CA TYR A 337 -36.72 6.80 -39.09
C TYR A 337 -35.50 7.60 -39.56
N SER A 338 -35.76 8.61 -40.40
CA SER A 338 -34.76 9.59 -40.83
C SER A 338 -34.53 10.66 -39.76
N LYS A 339 -33.46 11.45 -39.92
CA LYS A 339 -33.18 12.62 -39.07
C LYS A 339 -34.41 13.54 -38.94
N ALA A 340 -35.04 13.87 -40.08
CA ALA A 340 -36.23 14.73 -40.13
C ALA A 340 -37.50 14.08 -39.53
N ASP A 341 -37.57 12.75 -39.44
CA ASP A 341 -38.66 12.06 -38.74
C ASP A 341 -38.51 12.22 -37.22
N TYR A 342 -37.28 12.06 -36.69
CA TYR A 342 -37.00 12.24 -35.27
C TYR A 342 -37.17 13.70 -34.81
N GLU A 343 -36.72 14.67 -35.61
CA GLU A 343 -36.91 16.10 -35.35
C GLU A 343 -38.40 16.44 -35.21
N ARG A 344 -39.25 15.90 -36.10
CA ARG A 344 -40.71 16.08 -36.04
C ARG A 344 -41.35 15.35 -34.86
N LEU A 345 -40.89 14.14 -34.57
CA LEU A 345 -41.41 13.31 -33.49
C LEU A 345 -41.21 14.00 -32.12
N PHE A 346 -39.99 14.45 -31.84
CA PHE A 346 -39.66 15.11 -30.57
C PHE A 346 -40.05 16.60 -30.53
N GLY A 347 -40.47 17.18 -31.66
CA GLY A 347 -41.10 18.50 -31.70
C GLY A 347 -42.52 18.54 -31.10
N GLN A 348 -43.14 17.37 -30.84
CA GLN A 348 -44.45 17.26 -30.18
C GLN A 348 -44.32 17.24 -28.65
N PRO A 349 -45.36 17.65 -27.90
CA PRO A 349 -45.37 17.51 -26.44
C PRO A 349 -45.13 16.06 -26.01
N VAL A 350 -44.26 15.83 -25.03
CA VAL A 350 -43.90 14.47 -24.56
C VAL A 350 -45.12 13.63 -24.16
N ALA A 351 -46.19 14.26 -23.67
CA ALA A 351 -47.44 13.60 -23.29
C ALA A 351 -48.19 12.96 -24.47
N GLU A 352 -47.94 13.42 -25.71
CA GLU A 352 -48.58 12.92 -26.93
C GLU A 352 -47.79 11.77 -27.57
N LEU A 353 -46.56 11.52 -27.11
CA LEU A 353 -45.71 10.44 -27.60
C LEU A 353 -46.23 9.06 -27.17
N ALA A 354 -45.87 8.00 -27.90
CA ALA A 354 -46.20 6.63 -27.52
C ALA A 354 -45.69 6.28 -26.10
N PRO A 355 -46.43 5.51 -25.29
CA PRO A 355 -46.03 5.19 -23.91
C PRO A 355 -44.63 4.58 -23.76
N THR A 356 -44.21 3.76 -24.74
CA THR A 356 -42.86 3.17 -24.79
C THR A 356 -41.78 4.24 -24.95
N LEU A 357 -42.04 5.28 -25.73
CA LEU A 357 -41.13 6.41 -25.94
C LEU A 357 -41.08 7.33 -24.72
N GLN A 358 -42.22 7.55 -24.06
CA GLN A 358 -42.28 8.28 -22.80
C GLN A 358 -41.44 7.59 -21.71
N GLN A 359 -41.51 6.27 -21.64
CA GLN A 359 -40.70 5.47 -20.72
C GLN A 359 -39.20 5.52 -21.08
N ALA A 360 -38.84 5.46 -22.37
CA ALA A 360 -37.45 5.60 -22.80
C ALA A 360 -36.89 6.99 -22.45
N LEU A 361 -37.67 8.05 -22.70
CA LEU A 361 -37.29 9.43 -22.37
C LEU A 361 -37.10 9.62 -20.87
N SER A 362 -37.99 9.08 -20.02
CA SER A 362 -37.87 9.24 -18.57
C SER A 362 -36.64 8.56 -17.96
N LEU A 363 -36.08 7.55 -18.64
CA LEU A 363 -34.85 6.86 -18.21
C LEU A 363 -33.57 7.46 -18.78
N THR A 364 -33.65 8.16 -19.92
CA THR A 364 -32.45 8.57 -20.69
C THR A 364 -32.30 10.07 -20.87
N THR A 365 -33.36 10.85 -20.67
CA THR A 365 -33.41 12.27 -21.00
C THR A 365 -33.93 13.10 -19.83
N GLY A 366 -33.10 14.03 -19.36
CA GLY A 366 -33.45 15.04 -18.38
C GLY A 366 -33.76 16.39 -19.04
N GLN A 367 -33.90 17.43 -18.22
CA GLN A 367 -34.18 18.80 -18.71
C GLN A 367 -33.05 19.36 -19.60
N HIS A 368 -31.81 18.97 -19.34
CA HIS A 368 -30.61 19.53 -19.97
C HIS A 368 -29.66 18.48 -20.53
N LEU A 369 -30.00 17.19 -20.44
CA LEU A 369 -29.10 16.13 -20.87
C LEU A 369 -29.85 14.96 -21.46
N THR A 370 -29.19 14.23 -22.36
CA THR A 370 -29.63 12.92 -22.84
C THR A 370 -28.45 11.95 -22.85
N VAL A 371 -28.74 10.66 -22.64
CA VAL A 371 -27.72 9.61 -22.56
C VAL A 371 -27.80 8.70 -23.78
N LEU A 372 -26.66 8.45 -24.42
CA LEU A 372 -26.47 7.46 -25.46
C LEU A 372 -25.63 6.31 -24.89
N TYR A 373 -26.13 5.09 -24.99
CA TYR A 373 -25.42 3.90 -24.54
C TYR A 373 -24.66 3.30 -25.71
N VAL A 374 -23.33 3.43 -25.68
CA VAL A 374 -22.43 2.85 -26.68
C VAL A 374 -21.99 1.48 -26.20
N VAL A 375 -22.46 0.42 -26.87
CA VAL A 375 -22.29 -0.96 -26.44
C VAL A 375 -21.13 -1.62 -27.18
N THR A 376 -20.27 -2.33 -26.46
CA THR A 376 -19.11 -3.06 -26.98
C THR A 376 -19.01 -4.47 -26.38
N ASN A 377 -18.38 -5.42 -27.09
CA ASN A 377 -18.02 -6.75 -26.56
C ASN A 377 -16.62 -6.78 -25.93
N LYS A 378 -16.02 -5.61 -25.70
CA LYS A 378 -14.73 -5.51 -25.03
C LYS A 378 -14.93 -5.43 -23.53
N GLU A 379 -14.05 -6.08 -22.79
CA GLU A 379 -14.01 -6.02 -21.32
C GLU A 379 -13.85 -4.56 -20.87
N TYR A 380 -14.55 -4.14 -19.81
CA TYR A 380 -14.62 -2.72 -19.45
C TYR A 380 -13.28 -2.13 -19.00
N THR A 381 -12.33 -2.96 -18.59
CA THR A 381 -10.95 -2.60 -18.18
C THR A 381 -9.96 -2.64 -19.36
N SER A 382 -10.38 -3.13 -20.53
CA SER A 382 -9.50 -3.31 -21.69
C SER A 382 -9.04 -1.99 -22.31
N ASP A 383 -7.88 -2.00 -22.96
CA ASP A 383 -7.36 -0.84 -23.67
C ASP A 383 -8.30 -0.41 -24.81
N GLU A 384 -8.99 -1.35 -25.44
CA GLU A 384 -9.99 -1.10 -26.47
C GLU A 384 -11.20 -0.35 -25.90
N ALA A 385 -11.76 -0.79 -24.77
CA ALA A 385 -12.88 -0.10 -24.12
C ALA A 385 -12.46 1.31 -23.65
N ARG A 386 -11.27 1.45 -23.05
CA ARG A 386 -10.73 2.76 -22.65
C ARG A 386 -10.52 3.67 -23.86
N SER A 387 -10.06 3.13 -24.99
CA SER A 387 -9.90 3.90 -26.23
C SER A 387 -11.25 4.41 -26.76
N LEU A 388 -12.32 3.63 -26.58
CA LEU A 388 -13.68 4.04 -26.94
C LEU A 388 -14.15 5.20 -26.07
N VAL A 389 -13.94 5.16 -24.75
CA VAL A 389 -14.24 6.31 -23.86
C VAL A 389 -13.49 7.57 -24.30
N ARG A 390 -12.19 7.45 -24.62
CA ARG A 390 -11.40 8.58 -25.13
C ARG A 390 -11.93 9.11 -26.46
N ALA A 391 -12.42 8.23 -27.34
CA ALA A 391 -13.02 8.62 -28.61
C ALA A 391 -14.35 9.37 -28.39
N VAL A 392 -15.23 8.86 -27.53
CA VAL A 392 -16.49 9.52 -27.14
C VAL A 392 -16.22 10.91 -26.58
N ARG A 393 -15.23 11.07 -25.69
CA ARG A 393 -14.86 12.37 -25.10
C ARG A 393 -14.27 13.38 -26.08
N ARG A 394 -13.83 12.94 -27.27
CA ARG A 394 -13.33 13.82 -28.34
C ARG A 394 -14.43 14.26 -29.29
N GLU A 395 -15.63 13.69 -29.20
CA GLU A 395 -16.77 14.14 -29.99
C GLU A 395 -17.23 15.52 -29.52
N HIS A 396 -17.71 16.30 -30.48
CA HIS A 396 -18.23 17.63 -30.23
C HIS A 396 -19.67 17.72 -30.73
N ILE A 397 -20.46 18.56 -30.07
CA ILE A 397 -21.83 18.86 -30.46
C ILE A 397 -22.04 20.37 -30.36
N PRO A 398 -22.80 21.00 -31.27
CA PRO A 398 -23.18 22.41 -31.15
C PRO A 398 -23.91 22.67 -29.83
N ASP A 399 -23.66 23.83 -29.22
CA ASP A 399 -24.34 24.33 -28.01
C ASP A 399 -24.35 23.39 -26.78
N GLY A 400 -23.51 22.36 -26.78
CA GLY A 400 -23.46 21.33 -25.75
C GLY A 400 -22.08 20.71 -25.58
N GLN A 401 -22.01 19.70 -24.70
CA GLN A 401 -20.80 18.95 -24.37
C GLN A 401 -21.10 17.45 -24.38
N VAL A 402 -20.14 16.65 -24.85
CA VAL A 402 -20.20 15.20 -24.77
C VAL A 402 -19.30 14.74 -23.62
N LEU A 403 -19.92 14.19 -22.58
CA LEU A 403 -19.24 13.59 -21.43
C LEU A 403 -19.34 12.07 -21.55
N ALA A 404 -18.40 11.35 -20.93
CA ALA A 404 -18.45 9.89 -20.88
C ALA A 404 -18.36 9.41 -19.44
N THR A 405 -19.30 8.55 -19.05
CA THR A 405 -19.40 7.89 -17.74
C THR A 405 -19.62 6.38 -17.91
N GLY A 406 -19.82 5.67 -16.80
CA GLY A 406 -19.90 4.21 -16.74
C GLY A 406 -18.59 3.56 -16.29
N ALA A 407 -18.60 2.23 -16.12
CA ALA A 407 -17.51 1.50 -15.46
C ALA A 407 -16.13 1.73 -16.12
N THR A 408 -16.04 1.69 -17.45
CA THR A 408 -14.79 1.97 -18.18
C THR A 408 -14.30 3.40 -18.00
N ALA A 409 -15.21 4.37 -17.94
CA ALA A 409 -14.83 5.77 -17.74
C ALA A 409 -14.29 6.00 -16.33
N PHE A 410 -14.93 5.41 -15.31
CA PHE A 410 -14.44 5.42 -13.93
C PHE A 410 -13.07 4.74 -13.78
N ASP A 411 -12.89 3.58 -14.41
CA ASP A 411 -11.61 2.87 -14.45
C ASP A 411 -10.51 3.72 -15.09
N LEU A 412 -10.75 4.27 -16.28
CA LEU A 412 -9.81 5.15 -16.95
C LEU A 412 -9.45 6.38 -16.12
N ASP A 413 -10.45 7.06 -15.54
CA ASP A 413 -10.25 8.28 -14.77
C ASP A 413 -9.48 8.04 -13.46
N ILE A 414 -9.73 6.92 -12.78
CA ILE A 414 -9.00 6.54 -11.56
C ILE A 414 -7.54 6.22 -11.90
N VAL A 415 -7.30 5.44 -12.95
CA VAL A 415 -5.94 5.12 -13.41
C VAL A 415 -5.19 6.40 -13.79
N ASP A 416 -5.79 7.26 -14.61
CA ASP A 416 -5.20 8.53 -15.04
C ASP A 416 -4.96 9.46 -13.84
N PHE A 417 -5.89 9.53 -12.89
CA PHE A 417 -5.74 10.32 -11.67
C PHE A 417 -4.56 9.84 -10.83
N VAL A 418 -4.48 8.54 -10.53
CA VAL A 418 -3.37 7.96 -9.74
C VAL A 418 -2.04 8.24 -10.44
N LEU A 419 -1.91 7.92 -11.72
CA LEU A 419 -0.68 8.14 -12.48
C LEU A 419 -0.29 9.62 -12.55
N SER A 420 -1.24 10.54 -12.64
CA SER A 420 -0.96 11.99 -12.64
C SER A 420 -0.39 12.49 -11.31
N LYS A 421 -0.77 11.87 -10.18
CA LYS A 421 -0.33 12.25 -8.83
C LYS A 421 0.95 11.53 -8.41
N THR A 422 1.23 10.35 -8.96
CA THR A 422 2.39 9.53 -8.61
C THR A 422 3.73 10.27 -8.68
N PRO A 423 4.08 11.01 -9.75
CA PRO A 423 5.36 11.72 -9.80
C PRO A 423 5.52 12.73 -8.67
N THR A 424 4.46 13.47 -8.34
CA THR A 424 4.46 14.47 -7.28
C THR A 424 4.60 13.82 -5.91
N ALA A 425 3.85 12.74 -5.65
CA ALA A 425 3.91 11.99 -4.40
C ALA A 425 5.30 11.39 -4.16
N ILE A 426 5.86 10.68 -5.15
CA ILE A 426 7.20 10.08 -5.07
C ILE A 426 8.27 11.15 -4.87
N SER A 427 8.22 12.23 -5.65
CA SER A 427 9.22 13.31 -5.56
C SER A 427 9.19 14.00 -4.20
N ALA A 428 8.01 14.26 -3.65
CA ALA A 428 7.86 14.86 -2.33
C ALA A 428 8.42 13.95 -1.23
N VAL A 429 8.08 12.66 -1.25
CA VAL A 429 8.55 11.69 -0.26
C VAL A 429 10.05 11.51 -0.32
N ILE A 430 10.61 11.32 -1.53
CA ILE A 430 12.05 11.22 -1.72
C ILE A 430 12.74 12.48 -1.21
N LEU A 431 12.25 13.67 -1.57
CA LEU A 431 12.86 14.93 -1.15
C LEU A 431 12.83 15.12 0.37
N ILE A 432 11.67 14.92 1.00
CA ILE A 432 11.50 15.09 2.44
C ILE A 432 12.39 14.08 3.18
N THR A 433 12.36 12.81 2.78
CA THR A 433 13.19 11.78 3.40
C THR A 433 14.67 12.05 3.18
N TYR A 434 15.06 12.52 1.99
CA TYR A 434 16.45 12.93 1.72
C TYR A 434 16.91 14.03 2.68
N ILE A 435 16.06 15.03 2.93
CA ILE A 435 16.34 16.11 3.88
C ILE A 435 16.47 15.54 5.29
N VAL A 436 15.56 14.67 5.73
CA VAL A 436 15.63 14.03 7.06
C VAL A 436 16.92 13.22 7.22
N LEU A 437 17.30 12.42 6.21
CA LEU A 437 18.54 11.65 6.24
C LEU A 437 19.79 12.53 6.20
N PHE A 438 19.76 13.63 5.46
CA PHE A 438 20.85 14.59 5.44
C PHE A 438 21.03 15.23 6.81
N LEU A 439 19.93 15.65 7.46
CA LEU A 439 19.96 16.20 8.82
C LEU A 439 20.50 15.19 9.84
N LEU A 440 20.17 13.91 9.67
CA LEU A 440 20.66 12.86 10.55
C LEU A 440 22.14 12.54 10.35
N THR A 441 22.54 12.33 9.10
CA THR A 441 23.87 11.77 8.79
C THR A 441 24.94 12.84 8.55
N GLY A 442 24.54 14.06 8.19
CA GLY A 442 25.44 15.14 7.75
C GLY A 442 26.10 14.89 6.39
N SER A 443 25.69 13.84 5.67
CA SER A 443 26.22 13.47 4.36
C SER A 443 25.16 13.65 3.28
N VAL A 444 25.58 14.03 2.07
CA VAL A 444 24.72 14.08 0.89
C VAL A 444 24.72 12.75 0.14
N VAL A 445 25.83 11.98 0.21
CA VAL A 445 25.96 10.70 -0.51
C VAL A 445 25.15 9.57 0.15
N LEU A 446 25.10 9.49 1.48
CA LEU A 446 24.32 8.47 2.21
C LEU A 446 22.81 8.51 1.92
N PRO A 447 22.12 9.68 1.94
CA PRO A 447 20.73 9.75 1.54
C PRO A 447 20.52 9.32 0.09
N LEU A 448 21.39 9.77 -0.83
CA LEU A 448 21.27 9.45 -2.25
C LEU A 448 21.38 7.95 -2.52
N LYS A 449 22.41 7.30 -1.96
CA LYS A 449 22.55 5.84 -2.12
C LYS A 449 21.35 5.11 -1.54
N ALA A 450 20.81 5.56 -0.40
CA ALA A 450 19.72 4.89 0.31
C ALA A 450 18.45 4.91 -0.52
N VAL A 451 18.14 6.07 -1.12
CA VAL A 451 17.03 6.19 -2.07
C VAL A 451 17.23 5.25 -3.26
N ILE A 452 18.43 5.20 -3.84
CA ILE A 452 18.71 4.34 -5.01
C ILE A 452 18.59 2.85 -4.66
N THR A 453 19.16 2.40 -3.54
CA THR A 453 19.09 1.00 -3.10
C THR A 453 17.67 0.58 -2.78
N ASN A 454 16.89 1.47 -2.15
CA ASN A 454 15.49 1.22 -1.87
C ASN A 454 14.66 1.12 -3.16
N LEU A 455 14.91 1.97 -4.16
CA LEU A 455 14.23 1.89 -5.47
C LEU A 455 14.45 0.54 -6.16
N PHE A 456 15.63 -0.09 -6.03
CA PHE A 456 15.84 -1.45 -6.55
C PHE A 456 15.00 -2.50 -5.82
N SER A 457 14.87 -2.39 -4.49
CA SER A 457 14.03 -3.29 -3.69
C SER A 457 12.54 -3.16 -4.06
N ILE A 458 12.05 -1.92 -4.14
CA ILE A 458 10.67 -1.62 -4.55
C ILE A 458 10.40 -2.12 -5.97
N SER A 459 11.33 -1.92 -6.90
CA SER A 459 11.20 -2.41 -8.27
C SER A 459 11.09 -3.93 -8.32
N ALA A 460 11.90 -4.65 -7.53
CA ALA A 460 11.83 -6.10 -7.44
C ALA A 460 10.52 -6.59 -6.80
N SER A 461 10.00 -5.88 -5.80
CA SER A 461 8.69 -6.18 -5.21
C SER A 461 7.53 -5.96 -6.18
N PHE A 462 7.55 -4.87 -6.96
CA PHE A 462 6.56 -4.66 -8.03
C PHE A 462 6.67 -5.70 -9.14
N GLY A 463 7.89 -6.11 -9.49
CA GLY A 463 8.09 -7.23 -10.42
C GLY A 463 7.51 -8.53 -9.88
N ALA A 464 7.69 -8.83 -8.59
CA ALA A 464 7.07 -9.98 -7.94
C ALA A 464 5.53 -9.87 -7.93
N LEU A 465 4.98 -8.67 -7.69
CA LEU A 465 3.54 -8.42 -7.74
C LEU A 465 2.97 -8.77 -9.13
N VAL A 466 3.60 -8.29 -10.21
CA VAL A 466 3.18 -8.61 -11.58
C VAL A 466 3.36 -10.10 -11.89
N PHE A 467 4.50 -10.68 -11.51
CA PHE A 467 4.81 -12.09 -11.76
C PHE A 467 3.81 -13.04 -11.07
N ILE A 468 3.41 -12.72 -9.84
CA ILE A 468 2.49 -13.53 -9.05
C ILE A 468 1.05 -13.29 -9.50
N PHE A 469 0.56 -12.05 -9.43
CA PHE A 469 -0.87 -11.76 -9.52
C PHE A 469 -1.35 -11.48 -10.94
N GLN A 470 -0.54 -10.82 -11.76
CA GLN A 470 -0.94 -10.50 -13.14
C GLN A 470 -0.62 -11.65 -14.10
N GLN A 471 0.55 -12.28 -13.95
CA GLN A 471 0.96 -13.41 -14.79
C GLN A 471 0.48 -14.77 -14.26
N GLY A 472 0.05 -14.85 -12.99
CA GLY A 472 -0.61 -16.02 -12.44
C GLY A 472 0.27 -17.20 -12.02
N HIS A 473 1.60 -17.03 -11.89
CA HIS A 473 2.51 -18.15 -11.60
C HIS A 473 2.23 -18.91 -10.28
N LEU A 474 1.47 -18.32 -9.35
CA LEU A 474 1.07 -18.94 -8.08
C LEU A 474 -0.46 -18.92 -7.87
N SER A 475 -1.26 -18.74 -8.93
CA SER A 475 -2.72 -18.64 -8.86
C SER A 475 -3.36 -19.84 -8.18
N ASP A 476 -2.92 -21.04 -8.55
CA ASP A 476 -3.53 -22.29 -8.08
C ASP A 476 -3.18 -22.59 -6.63
N LEU A 477 -1.93 -22.29 -6.23
CA LEU A 477 -1.46 -22.48 -4.86
C LEU A 477 -2.13 -21.50 -3.88
N LEU A 478 -2.30 -20.26 -4.32
CA LEU A 478 -2.86 -19.19 -3.48
C LEU A 478 -4.37 -19.03 -3.65
N GLY A 479 -5.01 -19.72 -4.61
CA GLY A 479 -6.45 -19.69 -4.84
C GLY A 479 -6.97 -18.31 -5.26
N PHE A 480 -6.41 -17.73 -6.31
CA PHE A 480 -6.90 -16.47 -6.90
C PHE A 480 -6.95 -16.51 -8.42
N THR A 481 -7.70 -15.59 -9.02
CA THR A 481 -7.77 -15.42 -10.48
C THR A 481 -6.78 -14.36 -10.92
N PRO A 482 -5.85 -14.67 -11.85
CA PRO A 482 -4.93 -13.68 -12.39
C PRO A 482 -5.66 -12.52 -13.06
N GLN A 483 -5.30 -11.30 -12.72
CA GLN A 483 -5.98 -10.09 -13.21
C GLN A 483 -5.04 -8.88 -13.22
N SER A 484 -5.48 -7.79 -13.84
CA SER A 484 -4.79 -6.50 -13.78
C SER A 484 -4.64 -6.01 -12.33
N ILE A 485 -3.58 -5.26 -12.06
CA ILE A 485 -3.28 -4.80 -10.70
C ILE A 485 -4.09 -3.53 -10.41
N ASP A 486 -4.75 -3.50 -9.26
CA ASP A 486 -5.45 -2.30 -8.80
C ASP A 486 -4.47 -1.11 -8.67
N PRO A 487 -4.80 0.09 -9.20
CA PRO A 487 -3.92 1.27 -9.14
C PRO A 487 -3.50 1.67 -7.74
N SER A 488 -4.28 1.31 -6.72
CA SER A 488 -4.03 1.62 -5.33
C SER A 488 -2.90 0.77 -4.74
N ILE A 489 -2.71 -0.48 -5.21
CA ILE A 489 -1.74 -1.43 -4.62
C ILE A 489 -0.30 -0.91 -4.76
N PRO A 490 0.19 -0.48 -5.94
CA PRO A 490 1.55 0.07 -6.05
C PRO A 490 1.76 1.30 -5.17
N VAL A 491 0.75 2.16 -5.02
CA VAL A 491 0.84 3.35 -4.14
C VAL A 491 0.99 2.93 -2.68
N ILE A 492 0.17 1.97 -2.23
CA ILE A 492 0.22 1.45 -0.86
C ILE A 492 1.58 0.81 -0.60
N LEU A 493 2.00 -0.09 -1.48
CA LEU A 493 3.25 -0.83 -1.36
C LEU A 493 4.45 0.11 -1.40
N PHE A 494 4.50 1.07 -2.33
CA PHE A 494 5.54 2.10 -2.35
C PHE A 494 5.60 2.84 -1.01
N SER A 495 4.47 3.36 -0.53
CA SER A 495 4.43 4.20 0.69
C SER A 495 4.91 3.44 1.93
N ILE A 496 4.47 2.18 2.09
CA ILE A 496 4.81 1.34 3.23
C ILE A 496 6.25 0.84 3.13
N VAL A 497 6.65 0.26 1.99
CA VAL A 497 8.01 -0.27 1.79
C VAL A 497 9.02 0.87 1.87
N PHE A 498 8.74 2.01 1.25
CA PHE A 498 9.64 3.14 1.31
C PHE A 498 9.78 3.65 2.74
N GLY A 499 8.68 3.77 3.49
CA GLY A 499 8.74 4.15 4.91
C GLY A 499 9.59 3.19 5.74
N MET A 500 9.33 1.87 5.64
CA MET A 500 10.01 0.86 6.45
C MET A 500 11.44 0.54 5.97
N SER A 501 11.74 0.46 4.68
CA SER A 501 13.13 0.21 4.22
C SER A 501 14.08 1.34 4.67
N MET A 502 13.60 2.58 4.65
CA MET A 502 14.38 3.75 5.06
C MET A 502 14.68 3.74 6.55
N ASP A 503 13.78 3.23 7.39
CA ASP A 503 14.04 3.14 8.82
C ASP A 503 15.25 2.25 9.14
N TYR A 504 15.34 1.09 8.50
CA TYR A 504 16.42 0.18 8.77
C TYR A 504 17.71 0.72 8.19
N GLU A 505 17.68 1.34 7.01
CA GLU A 505 18.87 1.94 6.42
C GLU A 505 19.42 3.05 7.32
N VAL A 506 18.55 3.87 7.92
CA VAL A 506 18.90 4.83 8.96
C VAL A 506 19.58 4.15 10.16
N LEU A 507 18.96 3.11 10.72
CA LEU A 507 19.46 2.41 11.90
C LEU A 507 20.84 1.80 11.64
N LEU A 508 21.01 1.17 10.48
CA LEU A 508 22.27 0.56 10.06
C LEU A 508 23.35 1.62 9.83
N ILE A 509 23.05 2.66 9.05
CA ILE A 509 24.01 3.72 8.72
C ILE A 509 24.44 4.46 9.98
N SER A 510 23.51 4.78 10.89
CA SER A 510 23.81 5.43 12.17
C SER A 510 24.82 4.61 12.97
N ARG A 511 24.63 3.28 13.05
CA ARG A 511 25.56 2.40 13.76
C ARG A 511 26.92 2.28 13.08
N ILE A 512 26.95 2.22 11.76
CA ILE A 512 28.20 2.25 10.98
C ILE A 512 28.93 3.58 11.19
N GLN A 513 28.20 4.70 11.22
CA GLN A 513 28.75 6.03 11.43
C GLN A 513 29.38 6.17 12.82
N GLU A 514 28.74 5.62 13.85
CA GLU A 514 29.26 5.61 15.22
C GLU A 514 30.63 4.90 15.28
N GLU A 515 30.74 3.70 14.71
CA GLU A 515 32.00 2.95 14.69
C GLU A 515 33.06 3.60 13.78
N TYR A 516 32.65 4.20 12.66
CA TYR A 516 33.56 4.96 11.78
C TYR A 516 34.13 6.20 12.48
N ARG A 517 33.31 6.95 13.22
CA ARG A 517 33.80 8.10 14.00
C ARG A 517 34.76 7.68 15.10
N ARG A 518 34.58 6.48 15.68
CA ARG A 518 35.48 5.93 16.70
C ARG A 518 36.82 5.44 16.14
N THR A 519 36.80 4.78 14.98
CA THR A 519 37.98 4.06 14.43
C THR A 519 38.67 4.77 13.28
N GLY A 520 37.96 5.63 12.53
CA GLY A 520 38.42 6.23 11.28
C GLY A 520 38.51 5.27 10.10
N ASP A 521 38.23 3.97 10.28
CA ASP A 521 38.28 2.96 9.23
C ASP A 521 36.88 2.57 8.77
N ASN A 522 36.60 2.79 7.48
CA ASN A 522 35.31 2.48 6.87
C ASN A 522 35.04 0.97 6.83
N GLN A 523 36.08 0.14 6.66
CA GLN A 523 35.90 -1.30 6.55
C GLN A 523 35.55 -1.90 7.92
N SER A 524 36.31 -1.56 8.96
CA SER A 524 36.02 -1.99 10.33
C SER A 524 34.69 -1.42 10.83
N GLY A 525 34.37 -0.17 10.52
CA GLY A 525 33.09 0.45 10.87
C GLY A 525 31.88 -0.26 10.26
N VAL A 526 31.95 -0.61 8.97
CA VAL A 526 30.89 -1.38 8.30
C VAL A 526 30.75 -2.78 8.91
N ALA A 527 31.86 -3.50 9.13
CA ALA A 527 31.82 -4.86 9.65
C ALA A 527 31.27 -4.93 11.09
N LEU A 528 31.71 -4.03 11.98
CA LEU A 528 31.23 -3.95 13.37
C LEU A 528 29.78 -3.45 13.44
N GLY A 529 29.42 -2.48 12.60
CA GLY A 529 28.04 -2.00 12.49
C GLY A 529 27.07 -3.11 12.06
N LEU A 530 27.44 -3.88 11.03
CA LEU A 530 26.65 -5.03 10.58
C LEU A 530 26.59 -6.14 11.62
N GLU A 531 27.67 -6.40 12.37
CA GLU A 531 27.68 -7.45 13.40
C GLU A 531 26.73 -7.15 14.55
N LYS A 532 26.74 -5.90 15.03
CA LYS A 532 25.90 -5.47 16.16
C LYS A 532 24.42 -5.36 15.77
N SER A 533 24.12 -4.88 14.56
CA SER A 533 22.75 -4.65 14.12
C SER A 533 22.14 -5.82 13.34
N GLY A 534 22.95 -6.68 12.71
CA GLY A 534 22.49 -7.68 11.75
C GLY A 534 21.51 -8.70 12.32
N ARG A 535 21.75 -9.19 13.55
CA ARG A 535 20.83 -10.15 14.20
C ARG A 535 19.48 -9.52 14.54
N LEU A 536 19.49 -8.28 15.02
CA LEU A 536 18.27 -7.53 15.37
C LEU A 536 17.45 -7.24 14.11
N ILE A 537 18.09 -6.68 13.08
CA ILE A 537 17.43 -6.34 11.82
C ILE A 537 16.85 -7.58 11.14
N THR A 538 17.61 -8.69 11.09
CA THR A 538 17.11 -9.93 10.46
C THR A 538 15.96 -10.53 11.26
N GLY A 539 16.00 -10.44 12.60
CA GLY A 539 14.91 -10.89 13.47
C GLY A 539 13.64 -10.07 13.29
N ALA A 540 13.76 -8.73 13.26
CA ALA A 540 12.66 -7.82 12.97
C ALA A 540 12.07 -8.07 11.58
N ALA A 541 12.93 -8.16 10.55
CA ALA A 541 12.51 -8.48 9.19
C ALA A 541 11.78 -9.83 9.10
N ALA A 542 12.24 -10.86 9.82
CA ALA A 542 11.58 -12.15 9.86
C ALA A 542 10.19 -12.09 10.51
N ILE A 543 10.05 -11.34 11.62
CA ILE A 543 8.74 -11.11 12.25
C ILE A 543 7.81 -10.39 11.27
N MET A 544 8.25 -9.28 10.69
CA MET A 544 7.44 -8.51 9.74
C MET A 544 7.05 -9.36 8.53
N CYS A 545 7.99 -10.09 7.92
CA CYS A 545 7.68 -11.00 6.83
C CYS A 545 6.61 -12.01 7.23
N ALA A 546 6.69 -12.57 8.45
CA ALA A 546 5.68 -13.50 8.94
C ALA A 546 4.30 -12.84 9.13
N VAL A 547 4.25 -11.62 9.67
CA VAL A 547 3.01 -10.83 9.79
C VAL A 547 2.42 -10.55 8.41
N PHE A 548 3.21 -10.03 7.47
CA PHE A 548 2.73 -9.70 6.13
C PHE A 548 2.33 -10.94 5.32
N LEU A 549 3.04 -12.06 5.47
CA LEU A 549 2.66 -13.33 4.83
C LEU A 549 1.35 -13.90 5.38
N ALA A 550 0.98 -13.61 6.63
CA ALA A 550 -0.34 -14.00 7.15
C ALA A 550 -1.48 -13.35 6.33
N PHE A 551 -1.30 -12.12 5.84
CA PHE A 551 -2.24 -11.48 4.91
C PHE A 551 -2.21 -12.09 3.51
N GLY A 552 -1.16 -12.84 3.15
CA GLY A 552 -1.13 -13.65 1.93
C GLY A 552 -2.14 -14.80 1.93
N LEU A 553 -2.69 -15.16 3.09
CA LEU A 553 -3.78 -16.14 3.23
C LEU A 553 -5.18 -15.51 3.08
N ALA A 554 -5.27 -14.20 2.86
CA ALA A 554 -6.52 -13.51 2.58
C ALA A 554 -7.22 -14.11 1.35
N GLN A 555 -8.53 -14.04 1.29
CA GLN A 555 -9.30 -14.46 0.13
C GLN A 555 -9.38 -13.36 -0.92
N VAL A 556 -9.46 -12.10 -0.50
CA VAL A 556 -9.50 -10.96 -1.42
C VAL A 556 -8.11 -10.67 -1.99
N VAL A 557 -8.03 -10.60 -3.32
CA VAL A 557 -6.76 -10.40 -4.05
C VAL A 557 -6.04 -9.12 -3.65
N ILE A 558 -6.78 -8.05 -3.35
CA ILE A 558 -6.23 -6.75 -2.93
C ILE A 558 -5.41 -6.89 -1.64
N ILE A 559 -5.95 -7.53 -0.60
CA ILE A 559 -5.26 -7.68 0.68
C ILE A 559 -4.11 -8.69 0.55
N LYS A 560 -4.33 -9.78 -0.18
CA LYS A 560 -3.33 -10.81 -0.49
C LYS A 560 -2.09 -10.22 -1.17
N SER A 561 -2.32 -9.36 -2.16
CA SER A 561 -1.24 -8.74 -2.94
C SER A 561 -0.44 -7.72 -2.14
N ILE A 562 -1.09 -6.94 -1.27
CA ILE A 562 -0.40 -6.06 -0.32
C ILE A 562 0.48 -6.90 0.62
N GLY A 563 -0.08 -7.94 1.26
CA GLY A 563 0.66 -8.79 2.20
C GLY A 563 1.88 -9.46 1.57
N ILE A 564 1.70 -10.14 0.43
CA ILE A 564 2.80 -10.83 -0.27
C ILE A 564 3.82 -9.82 -0.81
N GLY A 565 3.37 -8.72 -1.42
CA GLY A 565 4.26 -7.71 -1.97
C GLY A 565 5.14 -7.06 -0.90
N LEU A 566 4.57 -6.72 0.27
CA LEU A 566 5.30 -6.19 1.41
C LEU A 566 6.30 -7.20 1.98
N ALA A 567 5.89 -8.46 2.14
CA ALA A 567 6.80 -9.52 2.61
C ALA A 567 8.00 -9.71 1.69
N VAL A 568 7.77 -9.75 0.37
CA VAL A 568 8.84 -9.87 -0.63
C VAL A 568 9.77 -8.65 -0.59
N ALA A 569 9.22 -7.44 -0.50
CA ALA A 569 10.01 -6.22 -0.43
C ALA A 569 10.95 -6.19 0.78
N ILE A 570 10.43 -6.53 1.96
CA ILE A 570 11.20 -6.56 3.21
C ILE A 570 12.24 -7.66 3.16
N LEU A 571 11.89 -8.85 2.65
CA LEU A 571 12.82 -9.96 2.53
C LEU A 571 14.00 -9.57 1.62
N ILE A 572 13.72 -8.95 0.48
CA ILE A 572 14.74 -8.47 -0.46
C ILE A 572 15.60 -7.37 0.17
N ASP A 573 14.99 -6.40 0.84
CA ASP A 573 15.72 -5.32 1.51
C ASP A 573 16.64 -5.87 2.60
N ALA A 574 16.10 -6.65 3.53
CA ALA A 574 16.82 -7.17 4.68
C ALA A 574 17.93 -8.15 4.31
N THR A 575 17.81 -8.84 3.16
CA THR A 575 18.81 -9.81 2.70
C THR A 575 19.71 -9.26 1.60
N VAL A 576 19.21 -9.12 0.37
CA VAL A 576 20.01 -8.77 -0.80
C VAL A 576 20.56 -7.36 -0.67
N VAL A 577 19.70 -6.39 -0.36
CA VAL A 577 20.13 -4.99 -0.30
C VAL A 577 21.08 -4.78 0.87
N ARG A 578 20.67 -5.19 2.07
CA ARG A 578 21.36 -4.84 3.31
C ARG A 578 22.62 -5.65 3.58
N ILE A 579 22.63 -6.94 3.22
CA ILE A 579 23.80 -7.82 3.47
C ILE A 579 24.81 -7.71 2.33
N LEU A 580 24.36 -7.51 1.08
CA LEU A 580 25.23 -7.58 -0.10
C LEU A 580 25.50 -6.21 -0.72
N ILE A 581 24.44 -5.47 -1.08
CA ILE A 581 24.58 -4.23 -1.85
C ILE A 581 25.15 -3.10 -0.99
N VAL A 582 24.58 -2.86 0.20
CA VAL A 582 24.99 -1.76 1.07
C VAL A 582 26.47 -1.85 1.46
N PRO A 583 27.02 -3.00 1.93
CA PRO A 583 28.45 -3.09 2.24
C PRO A 583 29.34 -2.96 1.00
N SER A 584 28.90 -3.47 -0.15
CA SER A 584 29.64 -3.35 -1.41
C SER A 584 29.77 -1.89 -1.87
N VAL A 585 28.66 -1.15 -1.86
CA VAL A 585 28.60 0.27 -2.22
C VAL A 585 29.40 1.10 -1.22
N MET A 586 29.26 0.82 0.08
CA MET A 586 30.04 1.48 1.13
C MET A 586 31.54 1.29 0.92
N ARG A 587 31.98 0.08 0.53
CA ARG A 587 33.39 -0.19 0.24
C ARG A 587 33.89 0.57 -0.98
N ILE A 588 33.11 0.61 -2.06
CA ILE A 588 33.47 1.29 -3.31
C ILE A 588 33.60 2.80 -3.11
N LEU A 589 32.63 3.41 -2.41
CA LEU A 589 32.61 4.85 -2.17
C LEU A 589 33.66 5.31 -1.13
N GLY A 590 34.12 4.43 -0.24
CA GLY A 590 35.19 4.73 0.71
C GLY A 590 34.90 5.99 1.55
N ARG A 591 35.77 7.00 1.48
CA ARG A 591 35.60 8.28 2.20
C ARG A 591 34.49 9.16 1.63
N ALA A 592 34.09 8.97 0.36
CA ALA A 592 33.03 9.75 -0.27
C ALA A 592 31.66 9.52 0.39
N ASN A 593 31.47 8.39 1.08
CA ASN A 593 30.28 8.13 1.88
C ASN A 593 30.01 9.23 2.92
N TRP A 594 31.03 9.93 3.40
CA TRP A 594 30.88 10.90 4.49
C TRP A 594 30.98 12.35 4.00
N TRP A 595 30.86 12.56 2.68
CA TRP A 595 31.07 13.86 2.06
C TRP A 595 29.81 14.71 2.03
N ALA A 596 29.97 15.99 2.33
CA ALA A 596 29.00 17.04 2.10
C ALA A 596 29.67 18.31 1.56
N PRO A 597 29.00 19.07 0.67
CA PRO A 597 29.47 20.38 0.25
C PRO A 597 29.64 21.33 1.45
N ARG A 598 30.69 22.17 1.43
CA ARG A 598 30.99 23.15 2.49
C ARG A 598 29.78 23.96 3.01
N PRO A 599 28.89 24.55 2.18
CA PRO A 599 27.75 25.30 2.71
C PRO A 599 26.75 24.42 3.47
N LEU A 600 26.53 23.19 3.00
CA LEU A 600 25.62 22.23 3.63
C LEU A 600 26.21 21.67 4.93
N ALA A 601 27.52 21.40 4.96
CA ALA A 601 28.22 20.98 6.17
C ALA A 601 28.15 22.06 7.28
N LEU A 602 28.28 23.34 6.90
CA LEU A 602 28.14 24.46 7.84
C LEU A 602 26.71 24.61 8.36
N LEU A 603 25.71 24.40 7.51
CA LEU A 603 24.30 24.41 7.91
C LEU A 603 24.01 23.29 8.91
N HIS A 604 24.47 22.07 8.63
CA HIS A 604 24.31 20.92 9.52
C HIS A 604 24.93 21.16 10.90
N ALA A 605 26.16 21.68 10.93
CA ALA A 605 26.86 22.02 12.18
C ALA A 605 26.13 23.10 13.01
N ARG A 606 25.40 24.03 12.36
CA ARG A 606 24.59 25.04 13.06
C ARG A 606 23.30 24.48 13.65
N ILE A 607 22.68 23.49 12.99
CA ILE A 607 21.43 22.88 13.45
C ILE A 607 21.69 21.91 14.61
N GLY A 608 22.89 21.30 14.69
CA GLY A 608 23.26 20.41 15.79
C GLY A 608 22.49 19.08 15.81
N ALA A 609 21.81 18.72 14.72
CA ALA A 609 20.89 17.57 14.63
C ALA A 609 21.56 16.18 14.68
N GLY A 610 22.87 16.08 14.96
CA GLY A 610 23.62 14.82 14.95
C GLY A 610 24.77 14.71 15.96
N ASP A 611 24.85 15.65 16.92
CA ASP A 611 25.92 15.64 17.93
C ASP A 611 25.59 14.66 19.06
N MET A 612 26.13 13.44 18.96
CA MET A 612 26.37 12.60 20.13
C MET A 612 27.56 13.18 20.88
N ARG A 613 27.31 14.03 21.88
CA ARG A 613 28.35 14.32 22.88
C ARG A 613 28.70 12.99 23.56
N PRO A 614 29.96 12.52 23.50
CA PRO A 614 30.33 11.32 24.22
C PRO A 614 30.06 11.55 25.70
N VAL A 615 29.26 10.66 26.30
CA VAL A 615 29.14 10.59 27.75
C VAL A 615 30.55 10.31 28.26
N ALA A 616 31.11 11.25 29.03
CA ALA A 616 32.42 11.11 29.62
C ALA A 616 32.44 9.80 30.42
N GLN A 617 33.21 8.81 29.97
CA GLN A 617 33.54 7.66 30.78
C GLN A 617 34.24 8.20 32.04
N GLN A 618 33.57 8.10 33.18
CA GLN A 618 34.20 8.35 34.48
C GLN A 618 35.42 7.44 34.56
N ALA A 619 36.60 8.05 34.68
CA ALA A 619 37.84 7.33 34.89
C ALA A 619 37.70 6.42 36.13
N PRO A 620 38.26 5.20 36.12
CA PRO A 620 38.28 4.37 37.30
C PRO A 620 39.01 5.13 38.41
N SER A 621 38.33 5.26 39.55
CA SER A 621 38.89 5.82 40.79
C SER A 621 40.25 5.14 41.06
N PRO A 622 41.34 5.89 41.22
CA PRO A 622 42.57 5.29 41.72
C PRO A 622 42.29 4.74 43.11
N SER A 623 42.68 3.47 43.28
CA SER A 623 42.55 2.61 44.47
C SER A 623 42.84 3.28 45.80
#